data_AF-A0A9W8BLP4-F1
#
_entry.id   AF-A0A9W8BLP4-F1
#
_cell.length_a   1.000
_cell.length_b   1.000
_cell.length_c   1.000
_cell.angle_alpha   90.00
_cell.angle_beta   90.00
_cell.angle_gamma   90.00
#
_symmetry.space_group_name_H-M   'P 1'
#
loop_
_entity.id
_entity.type
_entity.pdbx_description
1 polymer ?
#
loop_
_entity_poly.entity_id
_entity_poly.type
_entity_poly.pdbx_seq_one_letter_code
_entity_poly.pdbx_strand_id
1 'polypeptide(L)'
;MQLSAHLLLVAAATATVGHAAVWKITILDIGTRENTCSRQVQACQNNCGGPSLAPMAFCNSTTMAWGCGCLNNTPNMAVWNWPVPTADCSGSLNVCNTNCGASNATSACFENCTKTHMCNTEDAPVSYTSSSDVAIAPLYVGPAVSYKGDNLGNLNDGNDRSGLSTSSSAPAQSASNTNTQETPKGAATSITSVAATAFQLTSVTVFAAIAAAMMI
;
A
#
# COMPACT_ATOMS: atom_id res chain seq x y z
N MET A 1 -24.23 62.24 34.11
CA MET A 1 -23.71 60.90 34.47
C MET A 1 -24.17 59.93 33.39
N GLN A 2 -23.33 59.64 32.39
CA GLN A 2 -23.63 58.72 31.29
C GLN A 2 -22.72 57.50 31.45
N LEU A 3 -23.30 56.36 31.84
CA LEU A 3 -22.61 55.06 31.88
C LEU A 3 -22.70 54.42 30.48
N SER A 4 -21.57 54.31 29.80
CA SER A 4 -21.45 53.59 28.52
C SER A 4 -21.07 52.13 28.77
N ALA A 5 -22.04 51.23 28.69
CA ALA A 5 -21.84 49.79 28.76
C ALA A 5 -21.15 49.28 27.48
N HIS A 6 -19.89 48.83 27.60
CA HIS A 6 -19.17 48.18 26.52
C HIS A 6 -19.48 46.67 26.53
N LEU A 7 -20.20 46.22 25.51
CA LEU A 7 -20.54 44.83 25.28
C LEU A 7 -19.35 44.14 24.59
N LEU A 8 -18.60 43.32 25.33
CA LEU A 8 -17.51 42.48 24.80
C LEU A 8 -18.09 41.23 24.15
N LEU A 9 -18.09 41.19 22.82
CA LEU A 9 -18.45 40.02 22.02
C LEU A 9 -17.23 39.07 21.97
N VAL A 10 -17.24 38.01 22.78
CA VAL A 10 -16.23 36.94 22.70
C VAL A 10 -16.62 36.00 21.58
N ALA A 11 -15.98 36.13 20.42
CA ALA A 11 -16.10 35.16 19.33
C ALA A 11 -15.32 33.90 19.70
N ALA A 12 -16.04 32.84 20.10
CA ALA A 12 -15.46 31.51 20.27
C ALA A 12 -15.11 30.95 18.87
N ALA A 13 -13.83 31.01 18.50
CA ALA A 13 -13.34 30.32 17.32
C ALA A 13 -13.34 28.81 17.60
N THR A 14 -14.40 28.12 17.21
CA THR A 14 -14.40 26.66 17.14
C THR A 14 -13.41 26.24 16.05
N ALA A 15 -12.21 25.85 16.47
CA ALA A 15 -11.28 25.16 15.60
C ALA A 15 -11.90 23.80 15.24
N THR A 16 -12.52 23.73 14.06
CA THR A 16 -12.79 22.44 13.44
C THR A 16 -11.44 21.81 13.16
N VAL A 17 -11.05 20.83 13.98
CA VAL A 17 -10.01 19.87 13.61
C VAL A 17 -10.53 19.18 12.35
N GLY A 18 -10.20 19.76 11.19
CA GLY A 18 -10.43 19.14 9.91
C GLY A 18 -9.76 17.78 10.00
N HIS A 19 -10.56 16.72 9.99
CA HIS A 19 -10.02 15.37 9.91
C HIS A 19 -9.24 15.34 8.60
N ALA A 20 -7.91 15.37 8.70
CA ALA A 20 -7.04 15.29 7.54
C ALA A 20 -7.51 14.11 6.70
N ALA A 21 -7.74 14.34 5.41
CA ALA A 21 -8.27 13.33 4.52
C ALA A 21 -7.42 12.06 4.68
N VAL A 22 -8.04 11.00 5.17
CA VAL A 22 -7.37 9.72 5.37
C VAL A 22 -6.90 9.24 4.01
N TRP A 23 -5.58 9.17 3.81
CA TRP A 23 -4.99 8.66 2.59
C TRP A 23 -5.51 7.25 2.30
N LYS A 24 -5.81 6.98 1.03
CA LYS A 24 -6.10 5.65 0.51
C LYS A 24 -5.39 5.52 -0.83
N ILE A 25 -4.69 4.43 -1.06
CA ILE A 25 -4.01 4.17 -2.33
C ILE A 25 -4.95 4.24 -3.55
N THR A 26 -6.25 4.01 -3.37
CA THR A 26 -7.25 4.14 -4.45
C THR A 26 -7.46 5.58 -4.93
N ILE A 27 -6.94 6.60 -4.24
CA ILE A 27 -6.98 8.01 -4.66
C ILE A 27 -5.99 8.29 -5.81
N LEU A 28 -4.96 7.45 -6.00
CA LEU A 28 -4.05 7.55 -7.15
C LEU A 28 -4.83 7.49 -8.47
N ASP A 29 -4.34 8.14 -9.53
CA ASP A 29 -4.98 8.02 -10.84
C ASP A 29 -4.93 6.58 -11.37
N ILE A 30 -5.86 6.23 -12.26
CA ILE A 30 -5.97 4.86 -12.77
C ILE A 30 -4.68 4.37 -13.44
N GLY A 31 -3.96 5.23 -14.16
CA GLY A 31 -2.72 4.85 -14.84
C GLY A 31 -1.60 4.51 -13.85
N THR A 32 -1.48 5.29 -12.78
CA THR A 32 -0.54 5.00 -11.68
C THR A 32 -0.90 3.71 -10.96
N ARG A 33 -2.20 3.43 -10.73
CA ARG A 33 -2.67 2.18 -10.12
C ARG A 33 -2.37 0.97 -11.00
N GLU A 34 -2.64 1.05 -12.30
CA GLU A 34 -2.32 0.00 -13.27
C GLU A 34 -0.82 -0.27 -13.37
N ASN A 35 0.01 0.79 -13.40
CA ASN A 35 1.47 0.66 -13.39
C ASN A 35 1.95 -0.02 -12.10
N THR A 36 1.43 0.39 -10.95
CA THR A 36 1.76 -0.21 -9.64
C THR A 36 1.38 -1.68 -9.61
N CYS A 37 0.18 -2.04 -10.08
CA CYS A 37 -0.27 -3.42 -10.16
C CYS A 37 0.57 -4.28 -11.12
N SER A 38 0.93 -3.74 -12.29
CA SER A 38 1.81 -4.44 -13.23
C SER A 38 3.17 -4.76 -12.58
N ARG A 39 3.77 -3.77 -11.89
CA ARG A 39 5.03 -3.97 -11.13
C ARG A 39 4.87 -4.98 -9.99
N GLN A 40 3.74 -4.97 -9.29
CA GLN A 40 3.43 -5.91 -8.22
C GLN A 40 3.40 -7.36 -8.73
N VAL A 41 2.68 -7.62 -9.82
CA VAL A 41 2.59 -8.95 -10.45
C VAL A 41 3.96 -9.39 -10.96
N GLN A 42 4.70 -8.52 -11.65
CA GLN A 42 6.04 -8.83 -12.13
C GLN A 42 7.02 -9.13 -11.00
N ALA A 43 7.01 -8.34 -9.92
CA ALA A 43 7.82 -8.60 -8.74
C ALA A 43 7.51 -9.98 -8.15
N CYS A 44 6.24 -10.37 -8.13
CA CYS A 44 5.83 -11.68 -7.61
C CYS A 44 6.35 -12.81 -8.49
N GLN A 45 6.11 -12.72 -9.80
CA GLN A 45 6.59 -13.71 -10.76
C GLN A 45 8.11 -13.85 -10.70
N ASN A 46 8.86 -12.74 -10.62
CA ASN A 46 10.32 -12.78 -10.52
C ASN A 46 10.81 -13.44 -9.23
N ASN A 47 10.17 -13.18 -8.09
CA ASN A 47 10.53 -13.80 -6.81
C ASN A 47 10.14 -15.29 -6.72
N CYS A 48 9.13 -15.71 -7.49
CA CYS A 48 8.69 -17.10 -7.56
C CYS A 48 9.40 -17.92 -8.65
N GLY A 49 10.22 -17.29 -9.50
CA GLY A 49 10.90 -17.97 -10.62
C GLY A 49 10.05 -18.11 -11.89
N GLY A 50 8.96 -17.35 -12.02
CA GLY A 50 8.17 -17.18 -13.24
C GLY A 50 6.66 -17.23 -13.01
N PRO A 51 5.85 -16.93 -14.05
CA PRO A 51 4.39 -16.93 -13.96
C PRO A 51 3.77 -18.27 -13.57
N SER A 52 4.34 -19.39 -14.05
CA SER A 52 3.85 -20.74 -13.73
C SER A 52 4.07 -21.15 -12.27
N LEU A 53 4.99 -20.46 -11.58
CA LEU A 53 5.34 -20.73 -10.19
C LEU A 53 4.69 -19.74 -9.22
N ALA A 54 3.91 -18.77 -9.72
CA ALA A 54 3.28 -17.71 -8.95
C ALA A 54 1.75 -17.68 -9.13
N PRO A 55 1.02 -18.74 -8.73
CA PRO A 55 -0.42 -18.87 -8.97
C PRO A 55 -1.26 -17.79 -8.30
N MET A 56 -0.72 -17.14 -7.27
CA MET A 56 -1.36 -16.04 -6.55
C MET A 56 -0.76 -14.68 -6.90
N ALA A 57 -0.06 -14.53 -8.03
CA ALA A 57 0.43 -13.24 -8.50
C ALA A 57 -0.73 -12.42 -9.09
N PHE A 58 -1.36 -11.57 -8.27
CA PHE A 58 -2.42 -10.68 -8.74
C PHE A 58 -2.34 -9.29 -8.13
N CYS A 59 -2.94 -8.32 -8.82
CA CYS A 59 -3.24 -7.01 -8.30
C CYS A 59 -4.46 -6.43 -9.02
N ASN A 60 -5.46 -5.97 -8.26
CA ASN A 60 -6.67 -5.35 -8.78
C ASN A 60 -6.49 -3.83 -8.83
N SER A 61 -6.45 -3.22 -10.02
CA SER A 61 -6.20 -1.78 -10.17
C SER A 61 -7.33 -0.86 -9.67
N THR A 62 -8.51 -1.43 -9.36
CA THR A 62 -9.65 -0.68 -8.81
C THR A 62 -9.59 -0.65 -7.29
N THR A 63 -9.37 -1.79 -6.65
CA THR A 63 -9.35 -1.92 -5.18
C THR A 63 -7.94 -1.88 -4.59
N MET A 64 -6.91 -1.96 -5.41
CA MET A 64 -5.52 -2.17 -4.99
C MET A 64 -5.32 -3.43 -4.13
N ALA A 65 -6.28 -4.36 -4.14
CA ALA A 65 -6.10 -5.69 -3.57
C ALA A 65 -4.94 -6.38 -4.27
N TRP A 66 -4.01 -6.96 -3.53
CA TRP A 66 -2.89 -7.68 -4.11
C TRP A 66 -2.57 -8.94 -3.33
N GLY A 67 -1.97 -9.89 -4.03
CA GLY A 67 -1.45 -11.11 -3.44
C GLY A 67 -0.15 -11.52 -4.13
N CYS A 68 0.68 -12.24 -3.39
CA CYS A 68 1.77 -12.99 -3.97
C CYS A 68 1.97 -14.29 -3.19
N GLY A 69 2.00 -15.40 -3.90
CA GLY A 69 2.26 -16.73 -3.36
C GLY A 69 2.93 -17.57 -4.43
N CYS A 70 4.04 -18.23 -4.07
CA CYS A 70 4.74 -19.14 -4.95
C CYS A 70 4.41 -20.60 -4.60
N LEU A 71 4.50 -21.50 -5.59
CA LEU A 71 4.28 -22.93 -5.37
C LEU A 71 5.40 -23.59 -4.56
N ASN A 72 6.65 -23.25 -4.87
CA ASN A 72 7.81 -24.04 -4.43
C ASN A 72 8.71 -23.29 -3.42
N ASN A 73 8.43 -22.02 -3.12
CA ASN A 73 9.25 -21.21 -2.26
C ASN A 73 8.47 -20.07 -1.60
N THR A 74 9.03 -19.48 -0.56
CA THR A 74 8.57 -18.19 -0.05
C THR A 74 9.27 -17.08 -0.86
N PRO A 75 8.56 -16.02 -1.28
CA PRO A 75 9.20 -14.86 -1.89
C PRO A 75 10.29 -14.28 -0.98
N ASN A 76 11.48 -14.01 -1.52
CA ASN A 76 12.59 -13.38 -0.78
C ASN A 76 12.47 -11.83 -0.82
N MET A 77 11.27 -11.32 -0.53
CA MET A 77 10.98 -9.89 -0.52
C MET A 77 10.13 -9.56 0.70
N ALA A 78 10.66 -8.69 1.56
CA ALA A 78 9.94 -8.21 2.72
C ALA A 78 8.64 -7.48 2.31
N VAL A 79 7.58 -7.63 3.10
CA VAL A 79 6.22 -7.14 2.76
C VAL A 79 6.21 -5.63 2.47
N TRP A 80 6.98 -4.83 3.20
CA TRP A 80 7.08 -3.39 3.02
C TRP A 80 7.84 -2.93 1.77
N ASN A 81 8.50 -3.84 1.05
CA ASN A 81 9.23 -3.56 -0.20
C ASN A 81 8.42 -3.94 -1.45
N TRP A 82 7.22 -4.49 -1.29
CA TRP A 82 6.35 -4.78 -2.42
C TRP A 82 5.79 -3.49 -3.04
N PRO A 83 5.63 -3.42 -4.37
CA PRO A 83 5.18 -2.21 -5.05
C PRO A 83 3.92 -1.56 -4.46
N VAL A 84 2.90 -2.34 -4.11
CA VAL A 84 1.63 -1.80 -3.55
C VAL A 84 1.84 -1.20 -2.15
N PRO A 85 2.38 -1.93 -1.15
CA PRO A 85 2.71 -1.35 0.16
C PRO A 85 3.63 -0.14 0.11
N THR A 86 4.65 -0.15 -0.76
CA THR A 86 5.55 1.00 -0.95
C THR A 86 4.79 2.22 -1.47
N ALA A 87 3.90 2.04 -2.45
CA ALA A 87 3.09 3.12 -3.01
C ALA A 87 2.09 3.67 -2.00
N ASP A 88 1.46 2.80 -1.21
CA ASP A 88 0.53 3.19 -0.14
C ASP A 88 1.24 4.03 0.93
N CYS A 89 2.38 3.55 1.43
CA CYS A 89 3.18 4.28 2.41
C CYS A 89 3.65 5.64 1.86
N SER A 90 4.19 5.66 0.64
CA SER A 90 4.72 6.88 0.02
C SER A 90 3.64 7.92 -0.21
N GLY A 91 2.44 7.48 -0.63
CA GLY A 91 1.30 8.36 -0.80
C GLY A 91 0.83 8.96 0.52
N SER A 92 0.78 8.16 1.59
CA SER A 92 0.45 8.64 2.93
C SER A 92 1.49 9.65 3.46
N LEU A 93 2.78 9.38 3.25
CA LEU A 93 3.86 10.30 3.58
C LEU A 93 3.70 11.63 2.82
N ASN A 94 3.37 11.57 1.52
CA ASN A 94 3.16 12.76 0.71
C ASN A 94 1.97 13.60 1.20
N VAL A 95 0.86 12.97 1.61
CA VAL A 95 -0.27 13.66 2.23
C VAL A 95 0.15 14.33 3.54
N CYS A 96 0.90 13.63 4.39
CA CYS A 96 1.45 14.18 5.63
C CYS A 96 2.29 15.45 5.36
N ASN A 97 3.24 15.34 4.42
CA ASN A 97 4.11 16.45 4.00
C ASN A 97 3.32 17.63 3.41
N THR A 98 2.28 17.36 2.61
CA THR A 98 1.41 18.40 2.04
C THR A 98 0.68 19.16 3.14
N ASN A 99 0.19 18.46 4.17
CA ASN A 99 -0.45 19.07 5.33
C ASN A 99 0.52 19.88 6.19
N CYS A 100 1.81 19.50 6.23
CA CYS A 100 2.84 20.30 6.90
C CYS A 100 3.00 21.70 6.29
N GLY A 101 2.93 21.81 4.96
CA GLY A 101 3.03 23.09 4.25
C GLY A 101 1.89 24.06 4.55
N ALA A 102 0.75 23.57 5.03
CA ALA A 102 -0.37 24.41 5.48
C ALA A 102 -0.18 24.96 6.91
N SER A 103 0.87 24.53 7.62
CA SER A 103 1.16 24.93 9.01
C SER A 103 2.41 25.81 9.11
N ASN A 104 2.49 26.67 10.14
CA ASN A 104 3.66 27.52 10.40
C ASN A 104 4.86 26.75 11.02
N ALA A 105 4.73 25.45 11.27
CA ALA A 105 5.75 24.59 11.91
C ALA A 105 6.34 23.58 10.91
N THR A 106 6.85 24.08 9.79
CA THR A 106 7.15 23.28 8.61
C THR A 106 8.22 22.20 8.85
N SER A 107 9.40 22.54 9.35
CA SER A 107 10.52 21.57 9.48
C SER A 107 10.24 20.41 10.44
N ALA A 108 9.76 20.70 11.65
CA ALA A 108 9.42 19.68 12.64
C ALA A 108 8.30 18.75 12.17
N CYS A 109 7.34 19.28 11.40
CA CYS A 109 6.28 18.48 10.80
C CYS A 109 6.81 17.50 9.76
N PHE A 110 7.66 17.95 8.82
CA PHE A 110 8.27 17.07 7.81
C PHE A 110 9.13 15.96 8.44
N GLU A 111 9.89 16.29 9.49
CA GLU A 111 10.65 15.29 10.26
C GLU A 111 9.72 14.25 10.90
N ASN A 112 8.61 14.69 11.48
CA ASN A 112 7.64 13.79 12.09
C ASN A 112 6.97 12.88 11.05
N CYS A 113 6.58 13.42 9.89
CA CYS A 113 6.04 12.62 8.78
C CYS A 113 7.02 11.53 8.34
N THR A 114 8.28 11.88 8.17
CA THR A 114 9.34 10.93 7.77
C THR A 114 9.55 9.84 8.82
N LYS A 115 9.60 10.23 10.11
CA LYS A 115 9.73 9.30 11.25
C LYS A 115 8.49 8.41 11.44
N THR A 116 7.31 8.87 11.06
CA THR A 116 6.06 8.12 11.21
C THR A 116 5.88 7.09 10.09
N HIS A 117 6.24 7.45 8.85
CA HIS A 117 5.98 6.59 7.70
C HIS A 117 7.13 5.64 7.37
N MET A 118 8.40 6.04 7.56
CA MET A 118 9.59 5.18 7.39
C MET A 118 9.50 4.19 6.21
N CYS A 119 9.03 4.65 5.04
CA CYS A 119 8.69 3.76 3.93
C CYS A 119 9.90 2.94 3.45
N ASN A 120 9.65 1.71 3.00
CA ASN A 120 10.69 0.73 2.63
C ASN A 120 11.58 0.27 3.79
N THR A 121 11.10 0.38 5.03
CA THR A 121 11.74 -0.20 6.21
C THR A 121 10.73 -1.07 6.97
N GLU A 122 11.22 -1.92 7.86
CA GLU A 122 10.38 -2.71 8.78
C GLU A 122 9.51 -1.84 9.71
N ASP A 123 9.91 -0.59 9.93
CA ASP A 123 9.19 0.37 10.77
C ASP A 123 8.03 1.06 10.00
N ALA A 124 7.87 0.78 8.70
CA ALA A 124 6.77 1.34 7.93
C ALA A 124 5.40 0.91 8.48
N PRO A 125 4.37 1.79 8.43
CA PRO A 125 3.00 1.41 8.74
C PRO A 125 2.52 0.29 7.83
N VAL A 126 1.75 -0.65 8.38
CA VAL A 126 1.20 -1.78 7.62
C VAL A 126 0.18 -1.29 6.60
N SER A 127 0.41 -1.63 5.33
CA SER A 127 -0.60 -1.53 4.30
C SER A 127 -1.54 -2.73 4.39
N TYR A 128 -2.80 -2.47 4.68
CA TYR A 128 -3.85 -3.48 4.80
C TYR A 128 -4.46 -3.86 3.43
N THR A 129 -3.68 -3.70 2.35
CA THR A 129 -4.10 -3.91 0.96
C THR A 129 -3.89 -5.34 0.46
N SER A 130 -3.17 -6.18 1.23
CA SER A 130 -2.98 -7.58 0.90
C SER A 130 -4.28 -8.37 1.04
N SER A 131 -4.54 -9.29 0.11
CA SER A 131 -5.70 -10.16 0.09
C SER A 131 -5.31 -11.55 -0.41
N SER A 132 -6.06 -12.57 0.01
CA SER A 132 -5.98 -13.92 -0.55
C SER A 132 -6.74 -14.08 -1.87
N ASP A 133 -7.63 -13.13 -2.20
CA ASP A 133 -8.52 -13.17 -3.37
C ASP A 133 -8.57 -11.82 -4.08
N VAL A 134 -8.54 -11.85 -5.42
CA VAL A 134 -8.62 -10.69 -6.31
C VAL A 134 -9.97 -9.96 -6.24
N ALA A 135 -11.04 -10.67 -5.86
CA ALA A 135 -12.40 -10.15 -5.77
C ALA A 135 -12.69 -9.46 -4.43
N ILE A 136 -11.89 -9.73 -3.39
CA ILE A 136 -12.11 -9.17 -2.06
C ILE A 136 -11.43 -7.81 -1.96
N ALA A 137 -12.22 -6.78 -1.65
CA ALA A 137 -11.68 -5.46 -1.37
C ALA A 137 -10.92 -5.47 -0.03
N PRO A 138 -9.74 -4.85 0.05
CA PRO A 138 -8.95 -4.84 1.26
C PRO A 138 -9.54 -3.91 2.33
N LEU A 139 -9.09 -4.10 3.57
CA LEU A 139 -9.42 -3.22 4.69
C LEU A 139 -8.54 -1.97 4.61
N TYR A 140 -8.91 -0.92 3.88
CA TYR A 140 -8.05 0.28 3.75
C TYR A 140 -7.73 1.04 5.05
N VAL A 141 -8.32 0.64 6.18
CA VAL A 141 -8.10 1.24 7.50
C VAL A 141 -7.95 0.12 8.52
N GLY A 142 -6.90 0.19 9.33
CA GLY A 142 -6.65 -0.72 10.43
C GLY A 142 -5.89 -0.02 11.56
N PRO A 143 -5.57 -0.75 12.65
CA PRO A 143 -4.79 -0.19 13.75
C PRO A 143 -3.42 0.32 13.29
N ALA A 144 -2.88 1.33 13.98
CA ALA A 144 -1.55 1.85 13.71
C ALA A 144 -0.49 0.86 14.22
N VAL A 145 -0.06 -0.04 13.35
CA VAL A 145 1.00 -1.04 13.60
C VAL A 145 2.06 -0.97 12.52
N SER A 146 3.30 -1.30 12.87
CA SER A 146 4.43 -1.43 11.92
C SER A 146 4.73 -2.89 11.63
N TYR A 147 5.49 -3.15 10.56
CA TYR A 147 5.90 -4.51 10.19
C TYR A 147 6.88 -5.16 11.18
N LYS A 148 7.56 -4.36 12.01
CA LYS A 148 8.52 -4.79 13.03
C LYS A 148 7.89 -5.38 14.30
N GLY A 149 6.58 -5.19 14.51
CA GLY A 149 5.90 -5.70 15.71
C GLY A 149 5.55 -7.18 15.61
N ASP A 150 5.98 -7.98 16.59
CA ASP A 150 5.81 -9.45 16.74
C ASP A 150 4.36 -9.99 16.78
N ASN A 151 3.35 -9.23 16.33
CA ASN A 151 1.95 -9.65 16.29
C ASN A 151 1.27 -9.36 14.96
N LEU A 152 1.99 -9.43 13.84
CA LEU A 152 1.36 -9.70 12.53
C LEU A 152 0.98 -11.19 12.46
N GLY A 153 0.17 -11.64 13.40
CA GLY A 153 -0.48 -12.93 13.34
C GLY A 153 -1.35 -12.96 12.09
N ASN A 154 -0.83 -13.58 11.04
CA ASN A 154 -1.56 -14.09 9.90
C ASN A 154 -2.66 -13.15 9.33
N LEU A 155 -2.27 -12.01 8.75
CA LEU A 155 -3.20 -11.14 8.00
C LEU A 155 -3.84 -11.85 6.77
N ASN A 156 -3.40 -13.06 6.43
CA ASN A 156 -3.95 -13.87 5.34
C ASN A 156 -5.04 -14.86 5.80
N ASP A 157 -5.22 -15.11 7.10
CA ASP A 157 -6.35 -15.90 7.59
C ASP A 157 -7.54 -14.97 7.83
N GLY A 158 -8.35 -14.81 6.78
CA GLY A 158 -9.57 -14.00 6.77
C GLY A 158 -10.70 -14.50 7.68
N ASN A 159 -10.40 -15.15 8.82
CA ASN A 159 -11.41 -15.76 9.68
C ASN A 159 -11.31 -15.50 11.19
N ASP A 160 -10.21 -14.97 11.74
CA ASP A 160 -10.12 -14.69 13.18
C ASP A 160 -10.26 -13.21 13.54
N ARG A 161 -11.51 -12.73 13.49
CA ARG A 161 -11.96 -11.53 14.19
C ARG A 161 -12.09 -11.83 15.69
N SER A 162 -11.00 -11.89 16.45
CA SER A 162 -11.00 -11.67 17.91
C SER A 162 -9.59 -11.70 18.47
N GLY A 163 -9.12 -10.58 19.02
CA GLY A 163 -7.95 -10.59 19.92
C GLY A 163 -6.91 -9.52 19.68
N LEU A 164 -7.31 -8.23 19.71
CA LEU A 164 -6.36 -7.17 20.03
C LEU A 164 -5.99 -7.27 21.52
N SER A 165 -5.12 -8.22 21.85
CA SER A 165 -4.59 -8.41 23.19
C SER A 165 -3.40 -7.47 23.38
N THR A 166 -3.64 -6.37 24.09
CA THR A 166 -2.61 -5.50 24.65
C THR A 166 -1.71 -6.32 25.59
N SER A 167 -0.44 -6.52 25.24
CA SER A 167 0.58 -7.13 26.12
C SER A 167 1.90 -6.38 25.86
N SER A 168 2.34 -5.45 26.71
CA SER A 168 2.94 -5.64 28.03
C SER A 168 4.09 -6.64 28.00
N SER A 169 5.30 -6.11 28.06
CA SER A 169 6.59 -6.77 27.90
C SER A 169 6.94 -7.78 29.00
N ALA A 170 7.41 -8.97 28.65
CA ALA A 170 8.39 -9.78 29.40
C ALA A 170 8.98 -10.90 28.51
N PRO A 171 10.24 -11.36 28.72
CA PRO A 171 11.00 -12.09 27.70
C PRO A 171 11.15 -13.60 27.91
N ALA A 172 11.53 -14.26 26.81
CA ALA A 172 12.22 -15.54 26.65
C ALA A 172 11.43 -16.86 26.83
N GLN A 173 11.44 -17.71 25.79
CA GLN A 173 12.29 -18.91 25.74
C GLN A 173 12.18 -19.64 24.38
N SER A 174 13.34 -20.03 23.86
CA SER A 174 13.53 -20.90 22.70
C SER A 174 12.93 -22.29 22.89
N ALA A 175 12.42 -22.88 21.81
CA ALA A 175 12.50 -24.32 21.59
C ALA A 175 12.61 -24.63 20.10
N SER A 176 13.74 -25.25 19.75
CA SER A 176 14.04 -25.90 18.48
C SER A 176 13.14 -27.11 18.30
N ASN A 177 12.66 -27.40 17.09
CA ASN A 177 12.42 -28.77 16.67
C ASN A 177 12.52 -28.93 15.15
N THR A 178 13.56 -29.67 14.78
CA THR A 178 13.81 -30.28 13.48
C THR A 178 12.84 -31.45 13.28
N ASN A 179 12.20 -31.56 12.10
CA ASN A 179 12.05 -32.89 11.52
C ASN A 179 11.94 -32.86 9.99
N THR A 180 12.64 -33.83 9.42
CA THR A 180 12.89 -34.12 8.01
C THR A 180 11.71 -34.95 7.45
N GLN A 181 11.54 -34.91 6.13
CA GLN A 181 11.53 -36.10 5.25
C GLN A 181 10.33 -36.23 4.28
N GLU A 182 10.74 -36.31 3.00
CA GLU A 182 10.24 -37.13 1.88
C GLU A 182 9.19 -36.67 0.86
N THR A 183 9.71 -36.65 -0.36
CA THR A 183 9.16 -36.67 -1.71
C THR A 183 8.18 -37.83 -1.96
N PRO A 184 7.24 -37.66 -2.91
CA PRO A 184 7.26 -38.57 -4.06
C PRO A 184 7.14 -37.90 -5.43
N LYS A 185 7.75 -38.63 -6.37
CA LYS A 185 7.90 -38.49 -7.82
C LYS A 185 6.56 -38.70 -8.54
N GLY A 186 6.24 -37.86 -9.53
CA GLY A 186 5.16 -38.10 -10.51
C GLY A 186 5.12 -36.97 -11.53
N ALA A 187 5.69 -37.16 -12.73
CA ALA A 187 5.00 -37.59 -13.96
C ALA A 187 4.69 -36.40 -14.87
N ALA A 188 5.22 -36.48 -16.09
CA ALA A 188 5.23 -35.46 -17.11
C ALA A 188 3.87 -35.28 -17.80
N THR A 189 3.53 -34.03 -18.10
CA THR A 189 2.56 -33.70 -19.17
C THR A 189 3.07 -32.48 -19.92
N SER A 190 3.52 -32.71 -21.15
CA SER A 190 3.82 -31.66 -22.13
C SER A 190 2.51 -31.01 -22.59
N ILE A 191 2.43 -29.68 -22.50
CA ILE A 191 1.34 -28.90 -23.10
C ILE A 191 1.94 -27.94 -24.12
N THR A 192 1.68 -28.26 -25.38
CA THR A 192 1.88 -27.43 -26.56
C THR A 192 0.78 -26.37 -26.63
N SER A 193 1.12 -25.13 -27.03
CA SER A 193 0.28 -24.07 -27.65
C SER A 193 0.69 -22.68 -27.09
N VAL A 194 0.62 -21.55 -27.79
CA VAL A 194 0.17 -21.17 -29.14
C VAL A 194 0.89 -19.87 -29.54
N ALA A 195 0.87 -19.62 -30.85
CA ALA A 195 1.48 -18.51 -31.58
C ALA A 195 1.40 -17.12 -30.94
N ALA A 196 2.52 -16.41 -31.02
CA ALA A 196 2.64 -14.98 -30.82
C ALA A 196 1.90 -14.22 -31.95
N THR A 197 0.85 -13.49 -31.61
CA THR A 197 0.26 -12.48 -32.49
C THR A 197 0.94 -11.14 -32.24
N ALA A 198 1.52 -10.59 -33.31
CA ALA A 198 2.15 -9.28 -33.33
C ALA A 198 1.10 -8.19 -33.05
N PHE A 199 1.29 -7.44 -31.96
CA PHE A 199 0.52 -6.24 -31.67
C PHE A 199 1.12 -5.06 -32.45
N GLN A 200 0.42 -4.60 -33.49
CA GLN A 200 0.79 -3.41 -34.26
C GLN A 200 0.42 -2.16 -33.45
N LEU A 201 1.43 -1.40 -33.00
CA LEU A 201 1.23 -0.05 -32.49
C LEU A 201 0.97 0.89 -33.68
N THR A 202 -0.28 1.30 -33.87
CA THR A 202 -0.60 2.48 -34.67
C THR A 202 -0.41 3.73 -33.82
N SER A 203 0.70 4.42 -34.05
CA SER A 203 0.96 5.75 -33.51
C SER A 203 -0.05 6.76 -34.07
N VAL A 204 -0.94 7.29 -33.23
CA VAL A 204 -1.81 8.42 -33.58
C VAL A 204 -1.05 9.71 -33.28
N THR A 205 -0.44 10.29 -34.31
CA THR A 205 0.00 11.70 -34.30
C THR A 205 -1.23 12.60 -34.38
N VAL A 206 -1.60 13.25 -33.27
CA VAL A 206 -2.54 14.39 -33.29
C VAL A 206 -1.71 15.67 -33.41
N PHE A 207 -1.67 16.23 -34.62
CA PHE A 207 -1.35 17.63 -34.84
C PHE A 207 -2.55 18.48 -34.38
N ALA A 208 -2.34 19.34 -33.38
CA ALA A 208 -3.23 20.45 -33.13
C ALA A 208 -2.40 21.74 -33.12
N ALA A 209 -2.32 22.36 -34.30
CA ALA A 209 -1.93 23.74 -34.45
C ALA A 209 -3.04 24.63 -33.88
N ILE A 210 -2.72 25.48 -32.92
CA ILE A 210 -3.55 26.63 -32.55
C ILE A 210 -2.72 27.87 -32.84
N ALA A 211 -2.94 28.42 -34.03
CA ALA A 211 -2.60 29.78 -34.39
C ALA A 211 -3.91 30.56 -34.50
N ALA A 212 -4.11 31.54 -33.62
CA ALA A 212 -4.94 32.73 -33.79
C ALA A 212 -4.78 33.56 -32.50
N ALA A 213 -4.03 34.66 -32.52
CA ALA A 213 -4.47 35.97 -33.00
C ALA A 213 -5.48 36.62 -32.04
N MET A 214 -5.00 37.60 -31.27
CA MET A 214 -5.71 38.76 -30.70
C MET A 214 -4.76 39.42 -29.69
N MET A 215 -4.59 40.73 -29.55
CA MET A 215 -5.00 41.94 -30.27
C MET A 215 -4.35 43.08 -29.47
N ILE A 216 -3.85 44.11 -30.17
CA ILE A 216 -3.58 45.48 -29.70
C ILE A 216 -2.30 45.68 -28.88
#